data_AF-A0A7Z0D8V9-F1
#
_entry.id   AF-A0A7Z0D8V9-F1
#
_cell.length_a   1.000
_cell.length_b   1.000
_cell.length_c   1.000
_cell.angle_alpha   90.00
_cell.angle_beta   90.00
_cell.angle_gamma   90.00
#
_symmetry.space_group_name_H-M   'P 1'
#
loop_
_entity.id
_entity.type
_entity.pdbx_description
1 polymer ?
#
loop_
_entity_poly.entity_id
_entity_poly.type
_entity_poly.pdbx_seq_one_letter_code
_entity_poly.pdbx_strand_id
1 'polypeptide(L)'
;MRPGSGVERGSGPITALLALGSLALVVAVILTTLTAVAAREGNRAQHAADAAALAGAEAALTDIPGLLGAGFARPGDLLDQLGLSGCAQLGRANAQRLATENGASITSYCYNPYRDRVEVSVVANDSADGPPARSRAVAETGLDLDSCAIDPSFERPTPTPTPPPPSVPPTPDPPPPPLRTTMKCGPVEFALRFAEGRFRFVDINADLVGLDSRLID
;
A
#
# COMPACT_ATOMS: atom_id res chain seq x y z
N MET A 1 70.30 48.33 -40.92
CA MET A 1 69.90 47.01 -41.46
C MET A 1 70.18 45.93 -40.42
N ARG A 2 69.14 45.44 -39.75
CA ARG A 2 69.08 44.14 -39.06
C ARG A 2 67.59 43.85 -38.78
N PRO A 3 66.92 43.01 -39.58
CA PRO A 3 65.62 42.47 -39.23
C PRO A 3 65.82 41.15 -38.48
N GLY A 4 65.11 41.00 -37.37
CA GLY A 4 65.03 39.75 -36.61
C GLY A 4 63.62 39.59 -36.05
N SER A 5 62.61 39.65 -36.91
CA SER A 5 61.25 39.25 -36.56
C SER A 5 61.19 37.72 -36.54
N GLY A 6 61.35 37.15 -35.34
CA GLY A 6 61.02 35.76 -35.06
C GLY A 6 59.54 35.53 -35.36
N VAL A 7 59.31 34.71 -36.37
CA VAL A 7 57.99 34.28 -36.78
C VAL A 7 57.55 33.16 -35.83
N GLU A 8 56.68 33.46 -34.87
CA GLU A 8 55.84 32.45 -34.21
C GLU A 8 54.84 31.92 -35.25
N ARG A 9 55.27 30.92 -36.02
CA ARG A 9 54.39 30.08 -36.83
C ARG A 9 54.37 28.71 -36.20
N GLY A 10 53.17 28.24 -35.89
CA GLY A 10 52.90 26.80 -35.81
C GLY A 10 52.27 26.32 -34.52
N SER A 11 51.17 26.93 -34.06
CA SER A 11 50.25 26.24 -33.16
C SER A 11 48.87 26.92 -33.19
N GLY A 12 48.28 27.01 -34.38
CA GLY A 12 46.95 27.60 -34.59
C GLY A 12 45.82 26.56 -34.65
N PRO A 13 45.95 25.48 -35.47
CA PRO A 13 44.85 24.51 -35.61
C PRO A 13 44.89 23.41 -34.53
N ILE A 14 46.06 22.98 -34.08
CA ILE A 14 46.19 21.86 -33.11
C ILE A 14 45.75 22.29 -31.71
N THR A 15 46.13 23.49 -31.28
CA THR A 15 45.65 24.13 -30.03
C THR A 15 44.16 24.45 -30.08
N ALA A 16 43.62 24.89 -31.22
CA ALA A 16 42.18 25.11 -31.37
C ALA A 16 41.38 23.80 -31.29
N LEU A 17 41.85 22.73 -31.92
CA LEU A 17 41.23 21.40 -31.82
C LEU A 17 41.34 20.81 -30.41
N LEU A 18 42.47 21.00 -29.73
CA LEU A 18 42.65 20.61 -28.33
C LEU A 18 41.74 21.41 -27.39
N ALA A 19 41.59 22.72 -27.62
CA ALA A 19 40.72 23.58 -26.82
C ALA A 19 39.22 23.30 -27.04
N LEU A 20 38.80 23.05 -28.28
CA LEU A 20 37.42 22.64 -28.59
C LEU A 20 37.13 21.23 -28.07
N GLY A 21 38.07 20.30 -28.20
CA GLY A 21 37.95 18.95 -27.67
C GLY A 21 37.86 18.92 -26.15
N SER A 22 38.67 19.72 -25.44
CA SER A 22 38.60 19.83 -23.99
C SER A 22 37.32 20.51 -23.53
N LEU A 23 36.85 21.57 -24.23
CA LEU A 23 35.57 22.21 -23.96
C LEU A 23 34.39 21.22 -24.15
N ALA A 24 34.39 20.47 -25.25
CA ALA A 24 33.35 19.46 -25.51
C ALA A 24 33.33 18.36 -24.43
N LEU A 25 34.51 17.95 -23.95
CA LEU A 25 34.63 16.97 -22.87
C LEU A 25 34.11 17.54 -21.54
N VAL A 26 34.43 18.79 -21.21
CA VAL A 26 33.89 19.47 -20.01
C VAL A 26 32.37 19.59 -20.09
N VAL A 27 31.81 19.98 -21.24
CA VAL A 27 30.36 20.07 -21.44
C VAL A 27 29.70 18.68 -21.31
N ALA A 28 30.31 17.63 -21.86
CA ALA A 28 29.80 16.25 -21.72
C ALA A 28 29.83 15.76 -20.26
N VAL A 29 30.88 16.10 -19.50
CA VAL A 29 30.95 15.79 -18.06
C VAL A 29 29.86 16.54 -17.29
N ILE A 30 29.64 17.83 -17.57
CA ILE A 30 28.58 18.62 -16.93
C ILE A 30 27.18 18.06 -17.26
N LEU A 31 26.93 17.66 -18.50
CA LEU A 31 25.63 17.10 -18.91
C LEU A 31 25.38 15.70 -18.28
N THR A 32 26.42 14.88 -18.13
CA THR A 32 26.27 13.55 -17.50
C THR A 32 26.08 13.64 -15.99
N THR A 33 26.68 14.61 -15.30
CA THR A 33 26.47 14.81 -13.87
C THR A 33 25.08 15.34 -13.55
N LEU A 34 24.57 16.30 -14.33
CA LEU A 34 23.22 16.85 -14.15
C LEU A 34 22.12 15.79 -14.35
N THR A 35 22.26 14.95 -15.37
CA THR A 35 21.31 13.85 -15.63
C THR A 35 21.38 12.76 -14.56
N ALA A 36 22.57 12.46 -14.04
CA ALA A 36 22.74 11.48 -12.97
C ALA A 36 22.13 11.93 -11.64
N VAL A 37 22.17 13.23 -11.30
CA VAL A 37 21.57 13.75 -10.07
C VAL A 37 20.04 13.68 -10.15
N ALA A 38 19.45 14.17 -11.24
CA ALA A 38 18.00 14.10 -11.45
C ALA A 38 17.47 12.65 -11.44
N ALA A 39 18.21 11.71 -12.06
CA ALA A 39 17.86 10.29 -12.05
C ALA A 39 17.93 9.67 -10.63
N ARG A 40 18.93 10.06 -9.81
CA ARG A 40 19.05 9.59 -8.42
C ARG A 40 17.93 10.10 -7.54
N GLU A 41 17.53 11.35 -7.72
CA GLU A 41 16.45 11.97 -6.94
C GLU A 41 15.08 11.36 -7.27
N GLY A 42 14.81 11.11 -8.56
CA GLY A 42 13.63 10.37 -9.01
C GLY A 42 13.58 8.94 -8.46
N ASN A 43 14.69 8.19 -8.55
CA ASN A 43 14.75 6.82 -8.03
C ASN A 43 14.52 6.75 -6.52
N ARG A 44 15.05 7.71 -5.74
CA ARG A 44 14.80 7.79 -4.29
C ARG A 44 13.34 8.06 -3.96
N ALA A 45 12.72 9.02 -4.64
CA ALA A 45 11.30 9.30 -4.45
C ALA A 45 10.44 8.07 -4.77
N GLN A 46 10.76 7.33 -5.84
CA GLN A 46 10.08 6.08 -6.18
C GLN A 46 10.26 5.02 -5.11
N HIS A 47 11.50 4.74 -4.70
CA HIS A 47 11.77 3.77 -3.63
C HIS A 47 11.04 4.12 -2.32
N ALA A 48 10.96 5.41 -1.97
CA ALA A 48 10.21 5.85 -0.80
C ALA A 48 8.69 5.65 -0.96
N ALA A 49 8.13 5.91 -2.15
CA ALA A 49 6.72 5.66 -2.43
C ALA A 49 6.39 4.16 -2.35
N ASP A 50 7.21 3.32 -2.98
CA ASP A 50 7.06 1.86 -3.01
C ASP A 50 7.10 1.28 -1.58
N ALA A 51 8.12 1.64 -0.80
CA ALA A 51 8.27 1.20 0.58
C ALA A 51 7.09 1.68 1.45
N ALA A 52 6.62 2.91 1.25
CA ALA A 52 5.48 3.46 1.99
C ALA A 52 4.16 2.77 1.61
N ALA A 53 3.93 2.47 0.34
CA ALA A 53 2.73 1.76 -0.12
C ALA A 53 2.68 0.34 0.44
N LEU A 54 3.79 -0.40 0.34
CA LEU A 54 3.89 -1.77 0.87
C LEU A 54 3.69 -1.79 2.39
N ALA A 55 4.39 -0.93 3.13
CA ALA A 55 4.24 -0.86 4.58
C ALA A 55 2.84 -0.43 5.02
N GLY A 56 2.18 0.43 4.24
CA GLY A 56 0.78 0.79 4.45
C GLY A 56 -0.15 -0.42 4.26
N ALA A 57 0.10 -1.24 3.24
CA ALA A 57 -0.68 -2.44 2.95
C ALA A 57 -0.52 -3.52 4.04
N GLU A 58 0.71 -3.84 4.45
CA GLU A 58 0.99 -4.81 5.52
C GLU A 58 0.37 -4.37 6.86
N ALA A 59 0.48 -3.09 7.19
CA ALA A 59 -0.08 -2.54 8.40
C ALA A 59 -1.62 -2.56 8.39
N ALA A 60 -2.24 -2.29 7.24
CA ALA A 60 -3.68 -2.42 7.11
C ALA A 60 -4.17 -3.84 7.42
N LEU A 61 -3.47 -4.86 6.91
CA LEU A 61 -3.79 -6.27 7.21
C LEU A 61 -3.62 -6.62 8.69
N THR A 62 -2.66 -6.00 9.37
CA THR A 62 -2.40 -6.21 10.80
C THR A 62 -3.50 -5.62 11.68
N ASP A 63 -4.07 -4.47 11.28
CA ASP A 63 -5.06 -3.74 12.09
C ASP A 63 -6.50 -4.26 11.90
N ILE A 64 -6.83 -4.77 10.71
CA ILE A 64 -8.19 -5.26 10.35
C ILE A 64 -8.77 -6.27 11.37
N PRO A 65 -8.02 -7.30 11.83
CA PRO A 65 -8.49 -8.22 12.86
C PRO A 65 -9.11 -7.58 14.10
N GLY A 66 -8.50 -6.50 14.60
CA GLY A 66 -8.98 -5.78 15.77
C GLY A 66 -10.32 -5.09 15.56
N LEU A 67 -10.63 -4.73 14.31
CA LEU A 67 -11.85 -4.01 13.94
C LEU A 67 -13.04 -4.95 13.68
N LEU A 68 -12.78 -6.20 13.26
CA LEU A 68 -13.82 -7.17 12.87
C LEU A 68 -14.33 -8.06 14.03
N GLY A 69 -13.89 -7.82 15.26
CA GLY A 69 -14.21 -8.66 16.42
C GLY A 69 -15.70 -8.70 16.82
N ALA A 70 -16.51 -7.71 16.40
CA ALA A 70 -17.93 -7.62 16.74
C ALA A 70 -18.82 -8.63 15.98
N GLY A 71 -18.28 -9.25 14.92
CA GLY A 71 -19.03 -10.12 14.01
C GLY A 71 -20.08 -9.36 13.18
N PHE A 72 -20.63 -9.97 12.15
CA PHE A 72 -21.47 -9.32 11.12
C PHE A 72 -22.72 -10.16 10.80
N ALA A 73 -23.78 -9.55 10.26
CA ALA A 73 -24.99 -10.28 9.87
C ALA A 73 -24.99 -10.66 8.38
N ARG A 74 -24.36 -9.83 7.54
CA ARG A 74 -24.18 -10.02 6.10
C ARG A 74 -22.76 -9.59 5.70
N PRO A 75 -22.17 -10.18 4.64
CA PRO A 75 -20.84 -9.80 4.17
C PRO A 75 -20.68 -8.29 3.91
N GLY A 76 -21.69 -7.64 3.33
CA GLY A 76 -21.65 -6.19 3.10
C GLY A 76 -21.54 -5.34 4.36
N ASP A 77 -21.91 -5.87 5.54
CA ASP A 77 -21.79 -5.14 6.81
C ASP A 77 -20.31 -5.01 7.25
N LEU A 78 -19.37 -5.78 6.67
CA LEU A 78 -17.95 -5.73 7.02
C LEU A 78 -17.33 -4.36 6.75
N LEU A 79 -17.65 -3.76 5.59
CA LEU A 79 -17.15 -2.45 5.19
C LEU A 79 -17.70 -1.34 6.10
N ASP A 80 -18.98 -1.44 6.44
CA ASP A 80 -19.64 -0.53 7.40
C ASP A 80 -18.98 -0.62 8.78
N GLN A 81 -18.63 -1.83 9.23
CA GLN A 81 -17.99 -2.06 10.54
C GLN A 81 -16.59 -1.51 10.64
N LEU A 82 -15.82 -1.60 9.56
CA LEU A 82 -14.49 -0.99 9.52
C LEU A 82 -14.60 0.55 9.55
N GLY A 83 -15.79 1.12 9.32
CA GLY A 83 -16.00 2.57 9.25
C GLY A 83 -15.21 3.21 8.10
N LEU A 84 -14.83 2.41 7.10
CA LEU A 84 -13.94 2.82 6.03
C LEU A 84 -14.77 3.35 4.87
N SER A 85 -14.77 4.67 4.72
CA SER A 85 -14.99 5.27 3.40
C SER A 85 -13.89 4.78 2.44
N GLY A 86 -14.10 4.84 1.12
CA GLY A 86 -13.15 4.34 0.10
C GLY A 86 -11.73 4.94 0.14
N CYS A 87 -11.42 5.78 1.13
CA CYS A 87 -10.09 6.29 1.44
C CYS A 87 -9.79 6.27 2.95
N ALA A 88 -9.59 5.08 3.49
CA ALA A 88 -9.20 4.86 4.88
C ALA A 88 -7.76 5.31 5.17
N GLN A 89 -7.49 5.57 6.45
CA GLN A 89 -6.18 5.95 6.97
C GLN A 89 -5.47 4.81 7.72
N LEU A 90 -6.02 3.59 7.64
CA LEU A 90 -5.44 2.39 8.22
C LEU A 90 -4.05 2.15 7.66
N GLY A 91 -3.05 1.78 8.48
CA GLY A 91 -1.67 1.59 8.01
C GLY A 91 -0.88 2.86 7.64
N ARG A 92 -1.49 4.05 7.66
CA ARG A 92 -0.81 5.32 7.33
C ARG A 92 0.42 5.60 8.20
N ALA A 93 0.38 5.25 9.49
CA ALA A 93 1.51 5.49 10.40
C ALA A 93 2.77 4.73 9.95
N ASN A 94 2.61 3.48 9.52
CA ASN A 94 3.71 2.68 9.01
C ASN A 94 4.19 3.17 7.65
N ALA A 95 3.27 3.52 6.76
CA ALA A 95 3.60 4.16 5.48
C ALA A 95 4.43 5.44 5.69
N GLN A 96 4.00 6.30 6.62
CA GLN A 96 4.71 7.55 6.94
C GLN A 96 6.09 7.28 7.51
N ARG A 97 6.23 6.29 8.40
CA ARG A 97 7.53 5.90 8.95
C ARG A 97 8.49 5.47 7.83
N LEU A 98 8.06 4.59 6.92
CA LEU A 98 8.91 4.13 5.81
C LEU A 98 9.21 5.25 4.81
N ALA A 99 8.26 6.13 4.51
CA ALA A 99 8.52 7.29 3.67
C ALA A 99 9.63 8.17 4.28
N THR A 100 9.53 8.48 5.59
CA THR A 100 10.53 9.29 6.31
C THR A 100 11.90 8.61 6.36
N GLU A 101 11.94 7.31 6.66
CA GLU A 101 13.19 6.51 6.65
C GLU A 101 13.88 6.52 5.28
N ASN A 102 13.11 6.68 4.20
CA ASN A 102 13.61 6.79 2.82
C ASN A 102 13.74 8.24 2.32
N GLY A 103 13.73 9.23 3.22
CA GLY A 103 14.01 10.63 2.88
C GLY A 103 12.87 11.32 2.13
N ALA A 104 11.62 10.89 2.32
CA ALA A 104 10.44 11.51 1.73
C ALA A 104 9.35 11.79 2.78
N SER A 105 8.36 12.59 2.39
CA SER A 105 7.15 12.87 3.17
C SER A 105 5.92 12.48 2.36
N ILE A 106 4.94 11.85 3.01
CA ILE A 106 3.66 11.52 2.35
C ILE A 106 2.87 12.81 2.10
N THR A 107 2.42 12.99 0.88
CA THR A 107 1.54 14.08 0.44
C THR A 107 0.08 13.62 0.29
N SER A 108 -0.14 12.36 -0.09
CA SER A 108 -1.46 11.73 -0.10
C SER A 108 -1.35 10.28 0.34
N TYR A 109 -2.33 9.82 1.11
CA TYR A 109 -2.45 8.43 1.55
C TYR A 109 -3.90 7.98 1.43
N CYS A 110 -4.12 6.81 0.85
CA CYS A 110 -5.45 6.25 0.67
C CYS A 110 -5.42 4.72 0.72
N TYR A 111 -6.00 4.12 1.76
CA TYR A 111 -6.34 2.70 1.72
C TYR A 111 -7.79 2.53 1.24
N ASN A 112 -7.99 1.82 0.14
CA ASN A 112 -9.29 1.49 -0.41
C ASN A 112 -9.60 -0.01 -0.20
N PRO A 113 -10.45 -0.38 0.77
CA PRO A 113 -10.76 -1.77 1.07
C PRO A 113 -11.65 -2.46 0.01
N TYR A 114 -12.33 -1.69 -0.85
CA TYR A 114 -13.16 -2.22 -1.95
C TYR A 114 -12.34 -2.70 -3.14
N ARG A 115 -11.09 -2.24 -3.23
CA ARG A 115 -10.18 -2.57 -4.32
C ARG A 115 -8.83 -3.02 -3.77
N ASP A 116 -8.82 -3.50 -2.53
CA ASP A 116 -7.64 -4.04 -1.86
C ASP A 116 -6.34 -3.21 -2.04
N ARG A 117 -6.44 -1.87 -2.10
CA ARG A 117 -5.35 -1.01 -2.59
C ARG A 117 -4.93 0.04 -1.59
N VAL A 118 -3.62 0.17 -1.38
CA VAL A 118 -3.00 1.30 -0.70
C VAL A 118 -2.29 2.16 -1.72
N GLU A 119 -2.76 3.39 -1.88
CA GLU A 119 -2.15 4.38 -2.74
C GLU A 119 -1.43 5.44 -1.90
N VAL A 120 -0.16 5.68 -2.23
CA VAL A 120 0.69 6.66 -1.55
C VAL A 120 1.35 7.56 -2.57
N SER A 121 1.25 8.88 -2.36
CA SER A 121 2.09 9.85 -3.07
C SER A 121 3.05 10.50 -2.09
N VAL A 122 4.32 10.60 -2.45
CA VAL A 122 5.38 11.17 -1.62
C VAL A 122 6.06 12.34 -2.32
N VAL A 123 6.73 13.16 -1.53
CA VAL A 123 7.66 14.20 -1.98
C VAL A 123 8.99 14.00 -1.28
N ALA A 124 10.10 14.00 -2.02
CA ALA A 124 11.44 13.92 -1.43
C ALA A 124 11.70 15.14 -0.52
N ASN A 125 12.33 14.90 0.62
CA ASN A 125 12.62 15.94 1.61
C ASN A 125 13.84 16.79 1.19
N ASP A 126 14.80 16.15 0.54
CA ASP A 126 15.95 16.81 -0.05
C ASP A 126 15.66 17.16 -1.51
N SER A 127 16.14 18.34 -1.94
CA SER A 127 16.14 18.75 -3.34
C SER A 127 17.50 19.37 -3.65
N ALA A 128 18.31 18.72 -4.48
CA ALA A 128 19.68 19.15 -4.71
C ALA A 128 19.78 20.50 -5.44
N ASP A 129 18.89 20.80 -6.39
CA ASP A 129 18.85 22.09 -7.13
C ASP A 129 17.56 22.18 -7.99
N GLY A 130 16.37 22.17 -7.36
CA GLY A 130 15.10 22.21 -8.09
C GLY A 130 13.87 21.94 -7.24
N PRO A 131 12.66 21.85 -7.85
CA PRO A 131 11.48 21.40 -7.13
C PRO A 131 11.71 19.96 -6.62
N PRO A 132 11.23 19.63 -5.41
CA PRO A 132 11.44 18.30 -4.85
C PRO A 132 10.77 17.24 -5.72
N ALA A 133 11.46 16.10 -5.88
CA ALA A 133 10.95 14.98 -6.64
C ALA A 133 9.68 14.43 -6.01
N ARG A 134 8.69 14.09 -6.84
CA ARG A 134 7.43 13.49 -6.43
C ARG A 134 7.30 12.12 -7.06
N SER A 135 6.73 11.19 -6.33
CA SER A 135 6.41 9.87 -6.83
C SER A 135 5.10 9.37 -6.20
N ARG A 136 4.50 8.39 -6.87
CA ARG A 136 3.30 7.68 -6.46
C ARG A 136 3.56 6.19 -6.61
N ALA A 137 3.07 5.41 -5.66
CA ALA A 137 3.06 3.97 -5.71
C ALA A 137 1.72 3.43 -5.23
N VAL A 138 1.37 2.24 -5.70
CA VAL A 138 0.17 1.52 -5.30
C VAL A 138 0.57 0.10 -4.88
N ALA A 139 0.07 -0.35 -3.75
CA ALA A 139 0.23 -1.72 -3.29
C ALA A 139 -1.14 -2.39 -3.12
N GLU A 140 -1.22 -3.67 -3.47
CA GLU A 140 -2.37 -4.51 -3.16
C GLU A 140 -2.19 -5.21 -1.81
N THR A 141 -3.25 -5.33 -1.01
CA THR A 141 -3.29 -6.12 0.22
C THR A 141 -3.70 -7.56 -0.04
N GLY A 142 -4.27 -7.88 -1.21
CA GLY A 142 -4.82 -9.20 -1.52
C GLY A 142 -6.13 -9.52 -0.79
N LEU A 143 -6.69 -8.55 -0.06
CA LEU A 143 -7.95 -8.67 0.68
C LEU A 143 -9.02 -7.82 -0.01
N ASP A 144 -9.81 -8.45 -0.86
CA ASP A 144 -10.95 -7.82 -1.53
C ASP A 144 -12.24 -8.04 -0.74
N LEU A 145 -12.67 -7.01 -0.02
CA LEU A 145 -13.89 -7.06 0.79
C LEU A 145 -15.18 -6.90 -0.01
N ASP A 146 -15.12 -6.39 -1.24
CA ASP A 146 -16.30 -6.20 -2.09
C ASP A 146 -16.80 -7.54 -2.65
N SER A 147 -15.88 -8.48 -2.92
CA SER A 147 -16.21 -9.82 -3.38
C SER A 147 -16.53 -10.83 -2.27
N CYS A 148 -16.64 -10.39 -1.01
CA CYS A 148 -16.91 -11.29 0.10
C CYS A 148 -18.26 -12.04 -0.05
N ALA A 149 -18.20 -13.36 -0.12
CA ALA A 149 -19.36 -14.24 -0.20
C ALA A 149 -19.24 -15.41 0.77
N ILE A 150 -20.31 -15.66 1.55
CA ILE A 150 -20.44 -16.84 2.41
C ILE A 150 -20.70 -18.06 1.51
N ASP A 151 -20.19 -19.22 1.91
CA ASP A 151 -20.47 -20.49 1.24
C ASP A 151 -21.98 -20.62 0.95
N PRO A 152 -22.39 -20.74 -0.33
CA PRO A 152 -23.80 -20.80 -0.71
C PRO A 152 -24.52 -22.05 -0.17
N SER A 153 -23.78 -23.09 0.23
CA SER A 153 -24.35 -24.28 0.88
C SER A 153 -24.73 -24.05 2.34
N PHE A 154 -24.34 -22.91 2.94
CA PHE A 154 -24.68 -22.60 4.31
C PHE A 154 -26.16 -22.16 4.44
N GLU A 155 -26.94 -23.00 5.12
CA GLU A 155 -28.30 -22.66 5.49
C GLU A 155 -28.35 -22.01 6.87
N ARG A 156 -28.87 -20.77 6.93
CA ARG A 156 -29.12 -20.11 8.21
C ARG A 156 -30.24 -20.83 8.96
N PRO A 157 -30.05 -21.15 10.26
CA PRO A 157 -31.12 -21.69 11.08
C PRO A 157 -32.32 -20.75 11.08
N THR A 158 -33.49 -21.31 10.80
CA THR A 158 -34.74 -20.60 11.01
C THR A 158 -35.03 -20.62 12.52
N PRO A 159 -35.42 -19.48 13.15
CA PRO A 159 -35.80 -19.50 14.56
C PRO A 159 -36.95 -20.49 14.77
N THR A 160 -36.77 -21.43 15.69
CA THR A 160 -37.86 -22.33 16.11
C THR A 160 -38.96 -21.46 16.74
N PRO A 161 -40.24 -21.62 16.36
CA PRO A 161 -41.32 -20.86 16.96
C PRO A 161 -41.34 -21.08 18.48
N THR A 162 -41.43 -19.99 19.24
CA THR A 162 -41.53 -20.07 20.70
C THR A 162 -42.86 -20.73 21.08
N PRO A 163 -42.86 -21.87 21.79
CA PRO A 163 -44.09 -22.46 22.27
C PRO A 163 -44.79 -21.51 23.27
N PRO A 164 -46.12 -21.61 23.42
CA PRO A 164 -46.86 -20.81 24.40
C PRO A 164 -46.28 -20.97 25.81
N PRO A 165 -46.34 -19.92 26.65
CA PRO A 165 -45.69 -19.92 27.96
C PRO A 165 -46.20 -21.10 28.81
N PRO A 166 -45.31 -21.96 29.32
CA PRO A 166 -45.72 -23.07 30.18
C PRO A 166 -46.18 -22.55 31.54
N SER A 167 -47.10 -23.27 32.19
CA SER A 167 -47.61 -22.97 33.53
C SER A 167 -46.55 -23.11 34.64
N VAL A 168 -45.35 -23.59 34.31
CA VAL A 168 -44.19 -23.76 35.21
C VAL A 168 -42.98 -23.17 34.51
N PRO A 169 -42.11 -22.39 35.20
CA PRO A 169 -40.89 -21.88 34.58
C PRO A 169 -40.06 -23.06 34.04
N PRO A 170 -39.79 -23.13 32.74
CA PRO A 170 -38.93 -24.16 32.20
C PRO A 170 -37.50 -23.88 32.63
N THR A 171 -36.74 -24.93 32.89
CA THR A 171 -35.29 -24.83 33.00
C THR A 171 -34.75 -24.24 31.69
N PRO A 172 -33.82 -23.26 31.71
CA PRO A 172 -33.26 -22.71 30.49
C PRO A 172 -32.62 -23.83 29.66
N ASP A 173 -33.10 -24.02 28.43
CA ASP A 173 -32.42 -24.91 27.50
C ASP A 173 -31.02 -24.34 27.18
N PRO A 174 -29.99 -25.20 27.08
CA PRO A 174 -28.67 -24.74 26.67
C PRO A 174 -28.76 -24.10 25.27
N PRO A 175 -28.01 -23.01 25.02
CA PRO A 175 -28.01 -22.38 23.71
C PRO A 175 -27.55 -23.38 22.64
N PRO A 176 -28.12 -23.34 21.42
CA PRO A 176 -27.73 -24.23 20.33
C PRO A 176 -26.24 -24.07 20.02
N PRO A 177 -25.55 -25.17 19.64
CA PRO A 177 -24.13 -25.12 19.32
C PRO A 177 -23.88 -24.18 18.12
N PRO A 178 -22.74 -23.47 18.09
CA PRO A 178 -22.40 -22.60 16.98
C PRO A 178 -22.19 -23.41 15.70
N LEU A 179 -22.77 -22.93 14.59
CA LEU A 179 -22.58 -23.53 13.28
C LEU A 179 -21.30 -23.00 12.64
N ARG A 180 -20.69 -23.79 11.76
CA ARG A 180 -19.47 -23.42 11.03
C ARG A 180 -19.77 -23.25 9.55
N THR A 181 -19.10 -22.30 8.93
CA THR A 181 -19.12 -22.07 7.48
C THR A 181 -17.82 -21.38 7.06
N THR A 182 -17.69 -21.09 5.77
CA THR A 182 -16.57 -20.31 5.23
C THR A 182 -17.06 -19.11 4.45
N MET A 183 -16.19 -18.14 4.26
CA MET A 183 -16.44 -16.96 3.43
C MET A 183 -15.23 -16.67 2.57
N LYS A 184 -15.44 -16.48 1.27
CA LYS A 184 -14.40 -16.12 0.32
C LYS A 184 -14.41 -14.63 0.06
N CYS A 185 -13.26 -13.98 0.15
CA CYS A 185 -13.07 -12.56 -0.14
C CYS A 185 -11.84 -12.46 -1.07
N GLY A 186 -12.07 -12.32 -2.37
CA GLY A 186 -11.02 -12.47 -3.38
C GLY A 186 -10.31 -13.83 -3.29
N PRO A 187 -8.97 -13.86 -3.15
CA PRO A 187 -8.19 -15.11 -3.07
C PRO A 187 -8.22 -15.78 -1.68
N VAL A 188 -8.79 -15.14 -0.66
CA VAL A 188 -8.75 -15.62 0.73
C VAL A 188 -10.05 -16.31 1.12
N GLU A 189 -9.93 -17.38 1.89
CA GLU A 189 -11.07 -18.07 2.51
C GLU A 189 -10.96 -17.97 4.04
N PHE A 190 -12.02 -17.47 4.67
CA PHE A 190 -12.13 -17.27 6.11
C PHE A 190 -13.00 -18.34 6.75
N ALA A 191 -12.54 -18.87 7.89
CA ALA A 191 -13.38 -19.74 8.71
C ALA A 191 -14.33 -18.91 9.59
N LEU A 192 -15.63 -19.18 9.49
CA LEU A 192 -16.68 -18.48 10.23
C LEU A 192 -17.40 -19.40 11.21
N ARG A 193 -17.82 -18.81 12.33
CA ARG A 193 -18.82 -19.37 13.25
C ARG A 193 -20.09 -18.52 13.24
N PHE A 194 -21.25 -19.15 13.14
CA PHE A 194 -22.54 -18.50 13.24
C PHE A 194 -23.18 -18.80 14.59
N ALA A 195 -23.46 -17.74 15.35
CA ALA A 195 -24.13 -17.81 16.65
C ALA A 195 -24.91 -16.51 16.88
N GLU A 196 -26.07 -16.60 17.55
CA GLU A 196 -26.86 -15.41 17.93
C GLU A 196 -27.24 -14.52 16.74
N GLY A 197 -27.45 -15.10 15.55
CA GLY A 197 -27.79 -14.34 14.34
C GLY A 197 -26.61 -13.62 13.68
N ARG A 198 -25.36 -13.85 14.12
CA ARG A 198 -24.16 -13.19 13.61
C ARG A 198 -23.08 -14.19 13.23
N PHE A 199 -22.34 -13.86 12.17
CA PHE A 199 -21.08 -14.50 11.82
C PHE A 199 -19.95 -13.86 12.61
N ARG A 200 -19.02 -14.68 13.09
CA ARG A 200 -17.76 -14.24 13.68
C ARG A 200 -16.63 -15.05 13.05
N PHE A 201 -15.50 -14.41 12.83
CA PHE A 201 -14.30 -15.11 12.41
C PHE A 201 -13.84 -16.09 13.50
N VAL A 202 -13.37 -17.27 13.10
CA VAL A 202 -12.78 -18.26 14.02
C VAL A 202 -11.37 -17.85 14.40
N ASP A 203 -10.52 -17.58 13.40
CA ASP A 203 -9.16 -17.07 13.57
C ASP A 203 -8.75 -16.20 12.38
N ILE A 204 -9.21 -14.94 12.39
CA ILE A 204 -8.92 -14.00 11.30
C ILE A 204 -7.43 -13.69 11.16
N ASN A 205 -6.65 -13.76 12.25
CA ASN A 205 -5.22 -13.48 12.18
C ASN A 205 -4.51 -14.57 11.37
N ALA A 206 -4.82 -15.84 11.64
CA ALA A 206 -4.26 -16.96 10.89
C ALA A 206 -4.60 -16.87 9.39
N ASP A 207 -5.82 -16.47 9.06
CA ASP A 207 -6.29 -16.36 7.68
C ASP A 207 -5.61 -15.21 6.90
N LEU A 208 -5.19 -14.12 7.60
CA LEU A 208 -4.53 -12.97 6.97
C LEU A 208 -3.00 -13.08 6.90
N VAL A 209 -2.36 -13.91 7.73
CA VAL A 209 -0.88 -14.07 7.73
C VAL A 209 -0.33 -14.61 6.40
N GLY A 210 -1.16 -15.28 5.60
CA GLY A 210 -0.79 -15.79 4.27
C GLY A 210 -0.95 -14.78 3.13
N LEU A 211 -1.42 -13.56 3.41
CA LEU A 211 -1.55 -12.51 2.40
C LEU A 211 -0.24 -11.75 2.23
N ASP A 212 0.36 -11.89 1.06
CA ASP A 212 1.51 -11.09 0.67
C ASP A 212 1.06 -9.82 -0.04
N SER A 213 1.29 -8.67 0.61
CA SER A 213 1.13 -7.40 -0.06
C SER A 213 2.18 -7.24 -1.16
N ARG A 214 1.81 -6.58 -2.27
CA ARG A 214 2.71 -6.40 -3.42
C ARG A 214 2.48 -5.08 -4.12
N LEU A 215 3.52 -4.55 -4.74
CA LEU A 215 3.41 -3.37 -5.60
C LEU A 215 2.71 -3.71 -6.91
N ILE A 216 1.95 -2.74 -7.41
CA ILE A 216 1.31 -2.81 -8.72
C ILE A 216 1.57 -1.50 -9.48
N ASP A 217 2.01 -1.65 -10.74
CA ASP A 217 2.36 -0.56 -11.65
C ASP A 217 1.12 0.07 -12.31
#